data_AF-A0A2J0HP82-F1
#
_entry.id   AF-A0A2J0HP82-F1
#
_cell.length_a   1.000
_cell.length_b   1.000
_cell.length_c   1.000
_cell.angle_alpha   90.00
_cell.angle_beta   90.00
_cell.angle_gamma   90.00
#
_symmetry.space_group_name_H-M   'P 1'
#
loop_
_entity.id
_entity.type
_entity.pdbx_description
1 polymer ?
#
loop_
_entity_poly.entity_id
_entity_poly.type
_entity_poly.pdbx_seq_one_letter_code
_entity_poly.pdbx_strand_id
1 'polypeptide(L)'
;MQIEIKNFSSNIGVALRRSGYHFQHQNGGEMSFVRSLASSGFPRFHIYASLKEGHLMLNLHLDQKKETYGNNTRHHGEYADEGPLQEEIRRLKNILES
;
A
#
# COMPACT_ATOMS: atom_id res chain seq x y z
N MET A 1 -1.06 -1.68 -7.39
CA MET A 1 -0.72 -0.40 -8.05
C MET A 1 0.61 0.07 -7.46
N GLN A 2 1.54 0.52 -8.30
CA GLN A 2 2.86 0.96 -7.87
C GLN A 2 2.95 2.49 -7.94
N ILE A 3 3.56 3.11 -6.93
CA ILE A 3 3.90 4.52 -6.93
C ILE A 3 5.37 4.72 -6.56
N GLU A 4 5.97 5.74 -7.15
CA GLU A 4 7.33 6.19 -6.85
C GLU A 4 7.25 7.58 -6.21
N ILE A 5 7.99 7.76 -5.12
CA ILE A 5 8.20 9.06 -4.49
C ILE A 5 9.69 9.39 -4.59
N LYS A 6 9.99 10.47 -5.29
CA LYS A 6 11.37 10.92 -5.54
C LYS A 6 11.90 11.67 -4.33
N ASN A 7 13.22 11.59 -4.09
CA ASN A 7 13.90 12.30 -3.02
C ASN A 7 13.35 11.99 -1.62
N PHE A 8 12.99 10.72 -1.38
CA PHE A 8 12.46 10.34 -0.07
C PHE A 8 13.60 10.18 0.94
N SER A 9 13.76 11.18 1.81
CA SER A 9 14.78 11.17 2.87
C SER A 9 14.24 10.77 4.25
N SER A 10 12.92 10.65 4.39
CA SER A 10 12.27 10.32 5.66
C SER A 10 12.36 8.83 6.02
N ASN A 11 12.06 8.50 7.28
CA ASN A 11 11.98 7.09 7.69
C ASN A 11 10.65 6.48 7.22
N ILE A 12 10.72 5.50 6.31
CA ILE A 12 9.57 4.81 5.71
C ILE A 12 8.63 4.25 6.79
N GLY A 13 9.21 3.58 7.80
CA GLY A 13 8.44 2.96 8.88
C GLY A 13 7.66 3.99 9.70
N VAL A 14 8.26 5.13 10.02
CA VAL A 14 7.58 6.22 10.74
C VAL A 14 6.47 6.82 9.87
N ALA A 15 6.74 7.07 8.59
CA ALA A 15 5.78 7.70 7.69
C ALA A 15 4.54 6.82 7.44
N LEU A 16 4.73 5.53 7.21
CA LEU A 16 3.63 4.57 7.03
C LEU A 16 2.88 4.31 8.34
N ARG A 17 3.59 4.25 9.49
CA ARG A 17 2.94 4.14 10.80
C ARG A 17 2.03 5.32 11.10
N ARG A 18 2.45 6.55 10.80
CA ARG A 18 1.60 7.76 10.93
C ARG A 18 0.40 7.72 9.99
N SER A 19 0.52 7.03 8.85
CA SER A 19 -0.57 6.82 7.90
C SER A 19 -1.55 5.73 8.34
N GLY A 20 -1.32 5.05 9.47
CA GLY A 20 -2.18 3.99 9.98
C GLY A 20 -1.84 2.59 9.44
N TYR A 21 -0.65 2.43 8.87
CA TYR A 21 -0.14 1.12 8.46
C TYR A 21 0.67 0.48 9.59
N HIS A 22 0.52 -0.84 9.71
CA HIS A 22 1.25 -1.65 10.65
C HIS A 22 2.39 -2.37 9.92
N PHE A 23 3.59 -2.27 10.45
CA PHE A 23 4.73 -3.05 9.97
C PHE A 23 4.45 -4.54 10.17
N GLN A 24 4.61 -5.32 9.10
CA GLN A 24 4.46 -6.76 9.14
C GLN A 24 5.82 -7.45 9.24
N HIS A 25 6.69 -7.21 8.25
CA HIS A 25 8.02 -7.82 8.16
C HIS A 25 8.89 -7.07 7.15
N GLN A 26 10.20 -7.31 7.14
CA GLN A 26 11.13 -6.77 6.16
C GLN A 26 12.02 -7.89 5.59
N ASN A 27 12.10 -8.00 4.26
CA ASN A 27 12.94 -8.95 3.54
C ASN A 27 13.82 -8.22 2.53
N GLY A 28 15.14 -8.35 2.64
CA GLY A 28 16.07 -7.92 1.59
C GLY A 28 16.02 -6.43 1.20
N GLY A 29 15.59 -5.55 2.12
CA GLY A 29 15.42 -4.12 1.85
C GLY A 29 14.02 -3.71 1.41
N GLU A 30 13.10 -4.66 1.27
CA GLU A 30 11.67 -4.42 1.09
C GLU A 30 10.94 -4.61 2.41
N MET A 31 10.15 -3.61 2.80
CA MET A 31 9.37 -3.58 4.03
C MET A 31 7.89 -3.76 3.70
N SER A 32 7.26 -4.76 4.32
CA SER A 32 5.84 -5.06 4.18
C SER A 32 5.04 -4.38 5.27
N PHE A 33 3.97 -3.70 4.88
CA PHE A 33 3.07 -2.99 5.76
C PHE A 33 1.62 -3.29 5.43
N VAL A 34 0.77 -3.43 6.44
CA VAL A 34 -0.66 -3.74 6.25
C VAL A 34 -1.55 -2.77 7.00
N ARG A 35 -2.71 -2.46 6.42
CA ARG A 35 -3.76 -1.67 7.05
C ARG A 35 -5.11 -2.34 6.81
N SER A 36 -5.67 -2.95 7.85
CA SER A 36 -7.00 -3.55 7.79
C SER A 36 -8.07 -2.47 7.80
N LEU A 37 -9.07 -2.59 6.92
CA LEU A 37 -10.21 -1.67 6.83
C LEU A 37 -11.42 -2.14 7.62
N ALA A 38 -11.45 -3.40 8.04
CA ALA A 38 -12.52 -3.99 8.82
C ALA A 38 -11.98 -4.88 9.94
N SER A 39 -12.79 -5.06 11.00
CA SER A 39 -12.46 -5.87 12.17
C SER A 39 -12.26 -7.35 11.84
N SER A 40 -12.82 -7.84 10.73
CA SER A 40 -12.68 -9.22 10.26
C SER A 40 -11.33 -9.51 9.58
N GLY A 41 -10.44 -8.52 9.51
CA GLY A 41 -9.10 -8.63 8.91
C GLY A 41 -9.04 -8.34 7.41
N PHE A 42 -10.18 -8.33 6.71
CA PHE A 42 -10.33 -8.00 5.29
C PHE A 42 -11.57 -7.13 5.06
N PRO A 43 -11.57 -6.23 4.06
CA PRO A 43 -10.47 -5.94 3.15
C PRO A 43 -9.29 -5.25 3.85
N ARG A 44 -8.07 -5.47 3.39
CA ARG A 44 -6.86 -4.83 3.92
C ARG A 44 -5.99 -4.28 2.80
N PHE A 45 -5.36 -3.14 3.04
CA PHE A 45 -4.29 -2.64 2.19
C PHE A 45 -2.97 -3.30 2.56
N HIS A 46 -2.20 -3.70 1.56
CA HIS A 46 -0.85 -4.21 1.71
C HIS A 46 0.09 -3.32 0.90
N ILE A 47 1.08 -2.72 1.57
CA ILE A 47 2.16 -1.95 0.95
C ILE A 47 3.45 -2.73 1.06
N TYR A 48 4.14 -2.89 -0.07
CA TYR A 48 5.56 -3.21 -0.10
C TYR A 48 6.34 -1.94 -0.39
N ALA A 49 7.14 -1.50 0.56
CA ALA A 49 7.97 -0.32 0.47
C ALA A 49 9.43 -0.72 0.29
N SER A 50 10.09 -0.21 -0.75
CA SER A 50 11.52 -0.39 -0.95
C SER A 50 12.17 0.94 -1.30
N LEU A 51 13.41 1.12 -0.87
CA LEU A 51 14.20 2.30 -1.21
C LEU A 51 15.21 1.91 -2.31
N LYS A 52 15.13 2.57 -3.46
CA LYS A 52 16.05 2.38 -4.58
C LYS A 52 16.61 3.73 -5.01
N GLU A 53 17.93 3.89 -4.92
CA GLU A 53 18.62 5.10 -5.40
C GLU A 53 18.06 6.43 -4.84
N GLY A 54 17.56 6.43 -3.60
CA GLY A 54 16.92 7.61 -2.98
C GLY A 54 15.45 7.84 -3.38
N HIS A 55 14.89 6.95 -4.18
CA HIS A 55 13.47 6.89 -4.53
C HIS A 55 12.76 5.85 -3.69
N LEU A 56 11.63 6.24 -3.09
CA LEU A 56 10.76 5.34 -2.36
C LEU A 56 9.77 4.70 -3.34
N MET A 57 9.88 3.40 -3.51
CA MET A 57 8.98 2.58 -4.31
C MET A 57 7.94 1.95 -3.40
N LEU A 58 6.66 2.24 -3.62
CA LEU A 58 5.54 1.68 -2.86
C LEU A 58 4.63 0.89 -3.79
N ASN A 59 4.43 -0.39 -3.48
CA ASN A 59 3.47 -1.25 -4.16
C ASN A 59 2.27 -1.50 -3.26
N LEU A 60 1.14 -0.86 -3.58
CA LEU A 60 -0.12 -0.97 -2.83
C LEU A 60 -1.06 -1.98 -3.47
N HIS A 61 -1.49 -2.98 -2.72
CA HIS A 61 -2.49 -3.97 -3.08
C HIS A 61 -3.71 -3.86 -2.14
N LEU A 62 -4.91 -4.05 -2.68
CA LEU A 62 -6.15 -4.18 -1.90
C LEU A 62 -6.54 -5.66 -1.87
N ASP A 63 -6.38 -6.25 -0.69
CA ASP A 63 -6.66 -7.66 -0.43
C ASP A 63 -8.11 -7.76 0.06
N GLN A 64 -9.05 -8.15 -0.82
CA GLN A 64 -10.49 -8.07 -0.54
C GLN A 64 -11.04 -9.26 0.27
N LYS A 65 -10.34 -10.39 0.28
CA LYS A 65 -10.76 -11.65 0.92
C LYS A 65 -9.53 -12.50 1.23
N LYS A 66 -9.61 -13.39 2.23
CA LYS A 66 -8.55 -14.35 2.59
C LYS A 66 -8.51 -15.48 1.56
N GLU A 67 -8.17 -15.20 0.30
CA GLU A 67 -8.20 -16.24 -0.74
C GLU A 67 -6.83 -16.52 -1.37
N THR A 68 -6.54 -17.82 -1.31
CA THR A 68 -5.54 -18.61 -2.02
C THR A 68 -5.14 -17.99 -3.35
N TYR A 69 -3.82 -17.91 -3.56
CA TYR A 69 -3.15 -17.54 -4.81
C TYR A 69 -3.84 -18.25 -5.99
N GLY A 70 -4.75 -17.55 -6.68
CA GLY A 70 -5.72 -18.15 -7.58
C GLY A 70 -6.12 -17.13 -8.63
N ASN A 71 -5.69 -17.41 -9.85
CA ASN A 71 -5.97 -16.68 -11.08
C ASN A 71 -7.48 -16.39 -11.22
N ASN A 72 -7.82 -15.19 -11.74
CA ASN A 72 -9.17 -14.74 -12.12
C ASN A 72 -10.10 -14.36 -10.94
N THR A 73 -10.72 -13.19 -10.84
CA THR A 73 -11.66 -12.63 -11.81
C THR A 73 -11.84 -11.14 -11.51
N ARG A 74 -11.36 -10.29 -12.42
CA ARG A 74 -11.88 -8.93 -12.59
C ARG A 74 -13.34 -9.06 -13.08
N HIS A 75 -14.12 -8.00 -12.91
CA HIS A 75 -15.50 -7.79 -13.40
C HIS A 75 -16.60 -8.03 -12.36
N HIS A 76 -16.93 -6.98 -11.59
CA HIS A 76 -18.27 -6.39 -11.54
C HIS A 76 -18.25 -5.09 -10.71
N GLY A 77 -18.71 -3.99 -11.31
CA GLY A 77 -18.92 -2.70 -10.66
C GLY A 77 -17.93 -1.63 -11.13
N GLU A 78 -18.19 -1.07 -12.31
CA GLU A 78 -18.09 0.36 -12.59
C GLU A 78 -17.27 1.25 -11.60
N TYR A 79 -15.95 1.09 -11.55
CA TYR A 79 -15.04 2.02 -10.86
C TYR A 79 -13.72 2.07 -11.62
N ALA A 80 -13.78 2.53 -12.86
CA ALA A 80 -12.61 2.68 -13.71
C ALA A 80 -11.77 3.93 -13.37
N ASP A 81 -12.23 4.81 -12.46
CA ASP A 81 -11.50 6.04 -12.12
C ASP A 81 -11.42 6.37 -10.61
N GLU A 82 -12.33 5.87 -9.77
CA GLU A 82 -12.41 6.21 -8.34
C GLU A 82 -12.65 4.97 -7.48
N GLY A 83 -11.62 4.45 -6.82
CA GLY A 83 -11.77 3.29 -5.93
C GLY A 83 -10.97 3.48 -4.65
N PRO A 84 -11.23 2.65 -3.61
CA PRO A 84 -10.57 2.79 -2.31
C PRO A 84 -9.04 2.72 -2.39
N LEU A 85 -8.50 2.01 -3.39
CA LEU A 85 -7.06 1.94 -3.68
C LEU A 85 -6.50 3.28 -4.20
N GLN A 86 -7.21 3.96 -5.11
CA GLN A 86 -6.82 5.25 -5.68
C GLN A 86 -6.87 6.35 -4.61
N GLU A 87 -7.93 6.39 -3.81
CA GLU A 87 -8.07 7.35 -2.72
C GLU A 87 -6.95 7.18 -1.67
N GLU A 88 -6.62 5.95 -1.31
CA GLU A 88 -5.52 5.67 -0.39
C GLU A 88 -4.17 6.08 -0.98
N ILE A 89 -3.93 5.88 -2.28
CA ILE A 89 -2.72 6.38 -2.95
C ILE A 89 -2.64 7.89 -2.92
N ARG A 90 -3.73 8.59 -3.25
CA ARG A 90 -3.80 10.06 -3.18
C ARG A 90 -3.51 10.53 -1.76
N ARG A 91 -4.07 9.86 -0.74
CA ARG A 91 -3.82 10.19 0.67
C ARG A 91 -2.35 9.97 1.06
N LEU A 92 -1.77 8.82 0.69
CA LEU A 92 -0.37 8.49 0.97
C LEU A 92 0.58 9.47 0.29
N LYS A 93 0.35 9.80 -0.97
CA LYS A 93 1.12 10.82 -1.68
C LYS A 93 1.12 12.15 -0.93
N ASN A 94 -0.06 12.65 -0.55
CA ASN A 94 -0.16 13.88 0.22
C ASN A 94 0.62 13.80 1.55
N ILE A 95 0.56 12.69 2.28
CA ILE A 95 1.29 12.54 3.56
C ILE A 95 2.81 12.44 3.37
N LEU A 96 3.25 11.79 2.29
CA LEU A 96 4.66 11.47 2.05
C LEU A 96 5.41 12.55 1.25
N GLU A 97 4.68 13.36 0.48
CA GLU A 97 5.20 14.52 -0.26
C GLU A 97 5.04 15.85 0.52
N SER A 98 4.40 15.83 1.70
CA SER A 98 4.28 17.01 2.60
C SER A 98 5.53 17.25 3.46
#